data_AF-L0KAG1-F1
#
_entry.id   AF-L0KAG1-F1
#
_cell.length_a   1.000
_cell.length_b   1.000
_cell.length_c   1.000
_cell.angle_alpha   90.00
_cell.angle_beta   90.00
_cell.angle_gamma   90.00
#
_symmetry.space_group_name_H-M   'P 1'
#
loop_
_entity.id
_entity.type
_entity.pdbx_description
1 polymer ?
#
loop_
_entity_poly.entity_id
_entity_poly.type
_entity_poly.pdbx_seq_one_letter_code
_entity_poly.pdbx_strand_id
1 'polypeptide(L)'
;MKIRFILVCLVLIIVSFSLNSLAYDHKAVRSYISYRIKYIHSVAYNTNIDLSKERVQEYTESIIYWSDYYSRELNVNIDPLLVTAIIETETNFVSRADYDNGDSIGVASMKINTAKWIAKQLGVDYNKWSILNATDLGIRFAVYYLGLAFDKYRGNLYQAILSYNQGLSGVSPDVDQLYDNYLFKVLGRYKYYQKRLAMRNSTAATAVKYFNYKFNQFY
;
A
#
# COMPACT_ATOMS: atom_id res chain seq x y z
N MET A 1 -7.82 13.04 45.04
CA MET A 1 -8.59 12.26 44.03
C MET A 1 -8.35 12.68 42.58
N LYS A 2 -8.25 13.97 42.23
CA LYS A 2 -8.11 14.44 40.83
C LYS A 2 -6.81 14.02 40.11
N ILE A 3 -5.67 13.95 40.81
CA ILE A 3 -4.35 13.64 40.21
C ILE A 3 -4.25 12.16 39.76
N ARG A 4 -4.83 11.23 40.53
CA ARG A 4 -4.88 9.80 40.15
C ARG A 4 -5.74 9.57 38.90
N PHE A 5 -6.80 10.37 38.70
CA PHE A 5 -7.66 10.27 37.53
C PHE A 5 -6.96 10.75 36.25
N ILE A 6 -6.18 11.83 36.34
CA ILE A 6 -5.40 12.36 35.21
C ILE A 6 -4.30 11.37 34.80
N LEU A 7 -3.60 10.74 35.76
CA LEU A 7 -2.60 9.71 35.47
C LEU A 7 -3.20 8.47 34.81
N VAL A 8 -4.39 8.01 35.24
CA VAL A 8 -5.08 6.87 34.63
C VAL A 8 -5.52 7.20 33.20
N CYS A 9 -6.01 8.41 32.94
CA CYS A 9 -6.34 8.85 31.58
C CYS A 9 -5.11 8.99 30.68
N LEU A 10 -3.99 9.51 31.18
CA LEU A 10 -2.73 9.60 30.44
C LEU A 10 -2.15 8.21 30.15
N VAL A 11 -2.19 7.29 31.11
CA VAL A 11 -1.79 5.89 30.89
C VAL A 11 -2.73 5.20 29.91
N LEU A 12 -4.05 5.42 29.98
CA LEU A 12 -4.99 4.90 28.99
C LEU A 12 -4.77 5.49 27.60
N ILE A 13 -4.44 6.78 27.48
CA ILE A 13 -4.10 7.42 26.21
C ILE A 13 -2.77 6.89 25.67
N ILE A 14 -1.74 6.73 26.51
CA ILE A 14 -0.45 6.14 26.11
C ILE A 14 -0.61 4.65 25.77
N VAL A 15 -1.47 3.92 26.47
CA VAL A 15 -1.80 2.51 26.19
C VAL A 15 -2.65 2.37 24.93
N SER A 16 -3.56 3.30 24.64
CA SER A 16 -4.32 3.31 23.38
C SER A 16 -3.50 3.85 22.20
N PHE A 17 -2.51 4.71 22.44
CA PHE A 17 -1.50 5.10 21.44
C PHE A 17 -0.52 3.95 21.16
N SER A 18 -0.14 3.17 22.18
CA SER A 18 0.74 2.00 22.03
C SER A 18 0.02 0.74 21.52
N LEU A 19 -1.32 0.66 21.64
CA LEU A 19 -2.13 -0.40 21.02
C LEU A 19 -2.52 -0.10 19.57
N ASN A 20 -2.49 1.18 19.14
CA ASN A 20 -2.65 1.56 17.72
C ASN A 20 -1.35 1.52 16.92
N SER A 21 -0.20 1.33 17.58
CA SER A 21 1.04 0.95 16.90
C SER A 21 1.19 -0.56 16.83
N LEU A 22 0.11 -1.29 16.51
CA LEU A 22 0.24 -2.56 15.80
C LEU A 22 0.94 -2.22 14.49
N ALA A 23 2.27 -2.13 14.53
CA ALA A 23 3.13 -2.10 13.38
C ALA A 23 2.64 -3.25 12.51
N TYR A 24 1.99 -2.90 11.40
CA TYR A 24 1.26 -3.83 10.56
C TYR A 24 2.19 -5.02 10.32
N ASP A 25 1.85 -6.20 10.88
CA ASP A 25 2.82 -7.29 11.04
C ASP A 25 3.02 -8.00 9.70
N HIS A 26 3.82 -7.38 8.85
CA HIS A 26 3.91 -7.69 7.43
C HIS A 26 4.94 -8.77 7.09
N LYS A 27 5.69 -9.38 8.01
CA LYS A 27 6.82 -10.29 7.66
C LYS A 27 6.49 -11.33 6.56
N ALA A 28 5.28 -11.91 6.58
CA ALA A 28 4.83 -12.85 5.55
C ALA A 28 4.42 -12.19 4.21
N VAL A 29 3.68 -11.07 4.28
CA VAL A 29 3.31 -10.28 3.10
C VAL A 29 4.56 -9.69 2.44
N ARG A 30 5.50 -9.21 3.26
CA ARG A 30 6.83 -8.73 2.92
C ARG A 30 7.59 -9.78 2.13
N SER A 31 7.77 -10.98 2.68
CA SER A 31 8.49 -12.06 2.01
C SER A 31 7.91 -12.41 0.63
N TYR A 32 6.59 -12.32 0.48
CA TYR A 32 5.93 -12.59 -0.80
C TYR A 32 6.08 -11.45 -1.81
N ILE A 33 5.77 -10.21 -1.42
CA ILE A 33 5.96 -9.05 -2.29
C ILE A 33 7.44 -8.96 -2.68
N SER A 34 8.35 -9.26 -1.75
CA SER A 34 9.77 -9.31 -2.05
C SER A 34 10.13 -10.40 -3.06
N TYR A 35 9.55 -11.59 -2.97
CA TYR A 35 9.74 -12.61 -4.00
C TYR A 35 9.24 -12.15 -5.37
N ARG A 36 8.07 -11.49 -5.42
CA ARG A 36 7.54 -10.91 -6.67
C ARG A 36 8.44 -9.84 -7.25
N ILE A 37 8.87 -8.86 -6.45
CA ILE A 37 9.80 -7.81 -6.88
C ILE A 37 11.08 -8.46 -7.41
N LYS A 38 11.67 -9.40 -6.65
CA LYS A 38 12.88 -10.09 -7.09
C LYS A 38 12.68 -10.79 -8.44
N TYR A 39 11.60 -11.57 -8.58
CA TYR A 39 11.28 -12.28 -9.82
C TYR A 39 11.11 -11.34 -11.02
N ILE A 40 10.40 -10.22 -10.84
CA ILE A 40 10.14 -9.27 -11.92
C ILE A 40 11.44 -8.56 -12.34
N HIS A 41 12.27 -8.16 -11.38
CA HIS A 41 13.56 -7.53 -11.67
C HIS A 41 14.57 -8.50 -12.30
N SER A 42 14.60 -9.76 -11.86
CA SER A 42 15.57 -10.75 -12.37
C SER A 42 15.15 -11.41 -13.68
N VAL A 43 13.85 -11.57 -13.95
CA VAL A 43 13.35 -12.35 -15.10
C VAL A 43 12.66 -11.48 -16.15
N ALA A 44 11.85 -10.50 -15.75
CA ALA A 44 10.96 -9.80 -16.68
C ALA A 44 11.59 -8.54 -17.31
N TYR A 45 12.49 -7.84 -16.60
CA TYR A 45 13.09 -6.59 -17.09
C TYR A 45 14.52 -6.72 -17.64
N ASN A 46 15.09 -7.94 -17.67
CA ASN A 46 16.45 -8.23 -18.16
C ASN A 46 17.51 -7.23 -17.65
N THR A 47 17.34 -6.75 -16.42
CA THR A 47 18.32 -5.87 -15.78
C THR A 47 19.40 -6.74 -15.16
N ASN A 48 20.68 -6.42 -15.36
CA ASN A 48 21.83 -7.06 -14.67
C ASN A 48 21.87 -6.79 -13.15
N ILE A 49 20.72 -6.51 -12.54
CA ILE A 49 20.56 -6.14 -11.14
C ILE A 49 20.05 -7.36 -10.38
N ASP A 50 20.96 -8.13 -9.77
CA ASP A 50 20.58 -9.06 -8.71
C ASP A 50 20.27 -8.23 -7.45
N LEU A 51 18.98 -8.03 -7.18
CA LEU A 51 18.57 -7.43 -5.93
C LEU A 51 18.77 -8.47 -4.81
N SER A 52 19.63 -8.15 -3.85
CA SER A 52 19.78 -8.96 -2.63
C SER A 52 18.44 -9.11 -1.93
N LYS A 53 18.26 -10.22 -1.22
CA LYS A 53 17.02 -10.51 -0.50
C LYS A 53 16.68 -9.38 0.48
N GLU A 54 17.70 -8.83 1.13
CA GLU A 54 17.63 -7.73 2.07
C GLU A 54 17.12 -6.45 1.39
N ARG A 55 17.71 -6.08 0.26
CA ARG A 55 17.31 -4.84 -0.46
C ARG A 55 15.86 -4.90 -0.95
N VAL A 56 15.42 -6.07 -1.38
CA VAL A 56 14.03 -6.24 -1.80
C VAL A 56 13.06 -6.17 -0.60
N GLN A 57 13.47 -6.70 0.55
CA GLN A 57 12.70 -6.58 1.79
C GLN A 57 12.59 -5.12 2.24
N GLU A 58 13.69 -4.39 2.27
CA GLU A 58 13.72 -2.95 2.58
C GLU A 58 12.82 -2.13 1.64
N TYR A 59 12.87 -2.43 0.34
CA TYR A 59 12.03 -1.75 -0.63
C TYR A 59 10.54 -2.05 -0.41
N THR A 60 10.20 -3.32 -0.17
CA THR A 60 8.84 -3.74 0.18
C THR A 60 8.33 -3.05 1.45
N GLU A 61 9.19 -2.99 2.48
CA GLU A 61 8.90 -2.33 3.74
C GLU A 61 8.64 -0.85 3.56
N SER A 62 9.46 -0.20 2.74
CA SER A 62 9.33 1.21 2.44
C SER A 62 8.00 1.52 1.75
N ILE A 63 7.60 0.71 0.77
CA ILE A 63 6.31 0.92 0.06
C ILE A 63 5.14 0.87 1.05
N ILE A 64 5.12 -0.16 1.87
CA ILE A 64 4.08 -0.40 2.86
C ILE A 64 4.07 0.71 3.91
N TYR A 65 5.24 1.05 4.46
CA TYR A 65 5.40 2.08 5.48
C TYR A 65 4.90 3.43 5.00
N TRP A 66 5.35 3.87 3.82
CA TRP A 66 4.93 5.16 3.27
C TRP A 66 3.44 5.16 2.91
N SER A 67 2.91 4.04 2.43
CA SER A 67 1.47 3.93 2.16
C SER A 67 0.63 4.10 3.44
N ASP A 68 1.02 3.44 4.53
CA ASP A 68 0.35 3.56 5.83
C ASP A 68 0.51 4.96 6.44
N TYR A 69 1.75 5.48 6.41
CA TYR A 69 2.06 6.81 6.90
C TYR A 69 1.20 7.87 6.21
N TYR A 70 1.14 7.87 4.88
CA TYR A 70 0.35 8.85 4.14
C TYR A 70 -1.14 8.64 4.26
N SER A 71 -1.60 7.40 4.41
CA SER A 71 -3.01 7.11 4.66
C SER A 71 -3.48 7.77 5.97
N ARG A 72 -2.64 7.73 7.01
CA ARG A 72 -2.88 8.38 8.30
C ARG A 72 -2.68 9.89 8.24
N GLU A 73 -1.60 10.36 7.63
CA GLU A 73 -1.28 11.79 7.52
C GLU A 73 -2.34 12.58 6.75
N LEU A 74 -2.84 12.01 5.65
CA LEU A 74 -3.88 12.62 4.82
C LEU A 74 -5.30 12.34 5.33
N ASN A 75 -5.47 11.51 6.36
CA ASN A 75 -6.76 11.10 6.92
C ASN A 75 -7.73 10.49 5.89
N VAL A 76 -7.22 9.61 5.01
CA VAL A 76 -7.98 8.99 3.90
C VAL A 76 -8.27 7.50 4.09
N ASN A 77 -7.71 6.87 5.13
CA ASN A 77 -7.95 5.46 5.50
C ASN A 77 -7.83 4.46 4.34
N ILE A 78 -6.82 4.64 3.50
CA ILE A 78 -6.48 3.74 2.40
C ILE A 78 -5.62 2.58 2.93
N ASP A 79 -5.99 1.33 2.59
CA ASP A 79 -5.22 0.14 2.96
C ASP A 79 -3.87 0.12 2.20
N PRO A 80 -2.72 0.01 2.89
CA PRO A 80 -1.40 -0.13 2.26
C PRO A 80 -1.32 -1.27 1.23
N LEU A 81 -2.08 -2.35 1.39
CA LEU A 81 -2.09 -3.46 0.44
C LEU A 81 -2.82 -3.12 -0.86
N LEU A 82 -3.80 -2.20 -0.82
CA LEU A 82 -4.43 -1.68 -2.03
C LEU A 82 -3.43 -0.82 -2.81
N VAL A 83 -2.70 0.07 -2.13
CA VAL A 83 -1.64 0.88 -2.75
C VAL A 83 -0.56 -0.01 -3.36
N THR A 84 -0.14 -1.05 -2.64
CA THR A 84 0.81 -2.05 -3.13
C THR A 84 0.28 -2.76 -4.39
N ALA A 85 -1.00 -3.14 -4.42
CA ALA A 85 -1.62 -3.79 -5.56
C ALA A 85 -1.72 -2.86 -6.79
N ILE A 86 -1.99 -1.57 -6.58
CA ILE A 86 -1.95 -0.54 -7.63
C ILE A 86 -0.53 -0.41 -8.18
N ILE A 87 0.48 -0.19 -7.33
CA ILE A 87 1.88 -0.05 -7.74
C ILE A 87 2.34 -1.27 -8.57
N GLU A 88 2.03 -2.47 -8.10
CA GLU A 88 2.37 -3.67 -8.84
C GLU A 88 1.66 -3.73 -10.20
N THR A 89 0.42 -3.25 -10.28
CA THR A 89 -0.35 -3.22 -11.53
C THR A 89 0.16 -2.21 -12.52
N GLU A 90 0.52 -1.03 -12.05
CA GLU A 90 1.00 0.08 -12.86
C GLU A 90 2.40 -0.19 -13.42
N THR A 91 3.32 -0.65 -12.57
CA THR A 91 4.75 -0.63 -12.93
C THR A 91 5.49 -1.93 -12.64
N ASN A 92 4.83 -2.87 -11.96
CA ASN A 92 5.49 -3.99 -11.31
C ASN A 92 6.64 -3.54 -10.39
N PHE A 93 6.41 -2.46 -9.64
CA PHE A 93 7.37 -1.88 -8.69
C PHE A 93 8.61 -1.22 -9.32
N VAL A 94 8.65 -1.02 -10.63
CA VAL A 94 9.77 -0.35 -11.30
C VAL A 94 9.46 1.13 -11.42
N SER A 95 10.30 2.01 -10.89
CA SER A 95 10.13 3.45 -11.05
C SER A 95 10.87 3.95 -12.29
N ARG A 96 10.15 4.57 -13.24
CA ARG A 96 10.70 5.12 -14.49
C ARG A 96 10.03 6.43 -14.88
N ALA A 97 10.59 7.11 -15.86
CA ALA A 97 10.19 8.47 -16.26
C ALA A 97 9.32 8.54 -17.52
N ASP A 98 9.00 7.41 -18.13
CA ASP A 98 8.55 7.29 -19.52
C ASP A 98 7.39 6.29 -19.70
N TYR A 99 6.56 6.09 -18.67
CA TYR A 99 5.32 5.33 -18.82
C TYR A 99 4.34 6.07 -19.74
N ASP A 100 3.43 5.33 -20.40
CA ASP A 100 2.41 5.88 -21.29
C ASP A 100 2.96 6.87 -22.33
N ASN A 101 4.00 6.46 -23.08
CA ASN A 101 4.70 7.32 -24.06
C ASN A 101 5.29 8.62 -23.46
N GLY A 102 5.60 8.63 -22.17
CA GLY A 102 6.13 9.81 -21.48
C GLY A 102 5.10 10.64 -20.73
N ASP A 103 3.82 10.24 -20.74
CA ASP A 103 2.75 10.97 -20.05
C ASP A 103 2.64 10.63 -18.56
N SER A 104 3.23 9.50 -18.13
CA SER A 104 3.15 8.98 -16.76
C SER A 104 4.52 8.70 -16.16
N ILE A 105 4.62 8.79 -14.82
CA ILE A 105 5.91 8.76 -14.12
C ILE A 105 5.86 8.04 -12.76
N GLY A 106 7.00 7.45 -12.40
CA GLY A 106 7.30 6.96 -11.06
C GLY A 106 6.72 5.58 -10.80
N VAL A 107 6.91 5.11 -9.57
CA VAL A 107 6.53 3.76 -9.12
C VAL A 107 5.03 3.47 -9.23
N ALA A 108 4.19 4.49 -9.27
CA ALA A 108 2.73 4.36 -9.36
C ALA A 108 2.17 4.81 -10.72
N SER A 109 3.03 5.00 -11.74
CA SER A 109 2.65 5.46 -13.09
C SER A 109 1.66 6.63 -13.11
N MET A 110 1.91 7.63 -12.27
CA MET A 110 1.00 8.77 -12.15
C MET A 110 1.13 9.67 -13.39
N LYS A 111 0.02 10.00 -14.06
CA LYS A 111 0.02 11.00 -15.13
C LYS A 111 0.67 12.30 -14.64
N ILE A 112 1.60 12.87 -15.41
CA ILE A 112 2.40 14.03 -14.99
C ILE A 112 1.51 15.22 -14.63
N ASN A 113 0.45 15.47 -15.40
CA ASN A 113 -0.50 16.55 -15.11
C ASN A 113 -1.26 16.30 -13.79
N THR A 114 -1.65 15.06 -13.51
CA THR A 114 -2.25 14.67 -12.23
C THR A 114 -1.26 14.84 -11.09
N ALA A 115 0.00 14.41 -11.24
CA ALA A 115 1.04 14.57 -10.23
C ALA A 115 1.29 16.06 -9.89
N LYS A 116 1.37 16.93 -10.90
CA LYS A 116 1.50 18.39 -10.70
C LYS A 116 0.27 18.98 -9.99
N TRP A 117 -0.93 18.53 -10.36
CA TRP A 117 -2.16 18.97 -9.73
C TRP A 117 -2.21 18.55 -8.25
N ILE A 118 -1.88 17.29 -7.94
CA ILE A 118 -1.80 16.77 -6.56
C ILE A 118 -0.75 17.51 -5.76
N ALA A 119 0.44 17.76 -6.32
CA ALA A 119 1.49 18.52 -5.63
C ALA A 119 0.97 19.88 -5.16
N LYS A 120 0.23 20.60 -6.03
CA LYS A 120 -0.45 21.85 -5.69
C LYS A 120 -1.50 21.66 -4.60
N GLN A 121 -2.30 20.60 -4.62
CA GLN A 121 -3.31 20.34 -3.58
C GLN A 121 -2.67 20.08 -2.21
N LEU A 122 -1.53 19.38 -2.20
CA LEU A 122 -0.80 19.04 -0.98
C LEU A 122 0.14 20.14 -0.48
N GLY A 123 0.26 21.25 -1.21
CA GLY A 123 1.18 22.34 -0.87
C GLY A 123 2.66 21.92 -0.92
N VAL A 124 3.01 20.96 -1.78
CA VAL A 124 4.39 20.50 -1.99
C VAL A 124 4.87 20.83 -3.39
N ASP A 125 6.18 21.04 -3.54
CA ASP A 125 6.77 21.26 -4.86
C ASP A 125 6.75 19.99 -5.70
N TYR A 126 6.31 20.11 -6.95
CA TYR A 126 6.48 19.04 -7.92
C TYR A 126 7.98 18.87 -8.21
N ASN A 127 8.53 17.71 -7.86
CA ASN A 127 9.90 17.34 -8.17
C ASN A 127 9.95 15.97 -8.86
N LYS A 128 10.38 15.97 -10.13
CA LYS A 128 10.49 14.75 -10.95
C LYS A 128 11.36 13.67 -10.28
N TRP A 129 12.50 14.06 -9.71
CA TRP A 129 13.44 13.12 -9.09
C TRP A 129 12.90 12.52 -7.80
N SER A 130 12.18 13.31 -7.00
CA SER A 130 11.49 12.81 -5.81
C SER A 130 10.39 11.81 -6.15
N ILE A 131 9.69 11.98 -7.27
CA ILE A 131 8.69 11.00 -7.76
C ILE A 131 9.35 9.74 -8.33
N LEU A 132 10.52 9.90 -8.97
CA LEU A 132 11.30 8.78 -9.49
C LEU A 132 11.98 7.98 -8.38
N ASN A 133 12.23 8.57 -7.21
CA ASN A 133 12.50 7.79 -6.02
C ASN A 133 11.31 6.86 -5.79
N ALA A 134 11.57 5.56 -5.84
CA ALA A 134 10.53 4.55 -5.91
C ALA A 134 9.78 4.39 -4.57
N THR A 135 10.20 5.14 -3.55
CA THR A 135 9.57 5.25 -2.24
C THR A 135 9.23 6.71 -1.99
N ASP A 136 8.31 6.98 -1.06
CA ASP A 136 7.93 8.33 -0.64
C ASP A 136 6.95 9.10 -1.57
N LEU A 137 7.41 10.09 -2.35
CA LEU A 137 6.50 11.11 -2.93
C LEU A 137 5.50 10.53 -3.95
N GLY A 138 5.94 9.59 -4.79
CA GLY A 138 5.03 8.90 -5.73
C GLY A 138 3.93 8.10 -5.00
N ILE A 139 4.26 7.54 -3.83
CA ILE A 139 3.31 6.81 -2.98
C ILE A 139 2.35 7.77 -2.31
N ARG A 140 2.84 8.92 -1.82
CA ARG A 140 1.97 10.00 -1.28
C ARG A 140 0.90 10.39 -2.27
N PHE A 141 1.28 10.58 -3.54
CA PHE A 141 0.35 10.98 -4.58
C PHE A 141 -0.65 9.88 -4.91
N ALA A 142 -0.23 8.61 -4.94
CA ALA A 142 -1.13 7.49 -5.12
C ALA A 142 -2.16 7.38 -3.98
N VAL A 143 -1.73 7.54 -2.72
CA VAL A 143 -2.61 7.52 -1.55
C VAL A 143 -3.60 8.68 -1.58
N TYR A 144 -3.13 9.89 -1.87
CA TYR A 144 -3.99 11.06 -2.00
C TYR A 144 -5.03 10.89 -3.09
N TYR A 145 -4.62 10.39 -4.26
CA TYR A 145 -5.54 10.11 -5.37
C TYR A 145 -6.62 9.10 -4.98
N LEU A 146 -6.23 8.00 -4.33
CA LEU A 146 -7.19 7.00 -3.86
C LEU A 146 -8.15 7.60 -2.84
N GLY A 147 -7.69 8.45 -1.90
CA GLY A 147 -8.58 9.17 -1.00
C GLY A 147 -9.66 9.97 -1.73
N LEU A 148 -9.27 10.78 -2.71
CA LEU A 148 -10.21 11.52 -3.55
C LEU A 148 -11.19 10.62 -4.31
N ALA A 149 -10.71 9.48 -4.80
CA ALA A 149 -11.54 8.51 -5.51
C ALA A 149 -12.56 7.86 -4.57
N PHE A 150 -12.14 7.46 -3.37
CA PHE A 150 -13.03 6.92 -2.34
C PHE A 150 -14.11 7.93 -1.96
N ASP A 151 -13.75 9.20 -1.75
CA ASP A 151 -14.71 10.26 -1.45
C ASP A 151 -15.71 10.46 -2.60
N LYS A 152 -15.19 10.60 -3.84
CA LYS A 152 -16.03 10.79 -5.03
C LYS A 152 -17.02 9.65 -5.26
N TYR A 153 -16.57 8.41 -5.06
CA TYR A 153 -17.38 7.21 -5.30
C TYR A 153 -18.00 6.64 -4.02
N ARG A 154 -18.11 7.44 -2.95
CA ARG A 154 -18.79 7.08 -1.69
C ARG A 154 -18.31 5.75 -1.10
N GLY A 155 -17.00 5.52 -1.15
CA GLY A 155 -16.37 4.32 -0.65
C GLY A 155 -16.44 3.10 -1.58
N ASN A 156 -16.96 3.25 -2.80
CA ASN A 156 -16.99 2.15 -3.76
C ASN A 156 -15.58 1.81 -4.26
N LEU A 157 -15.00 0.75 -3.68
CA LEU A 157 -13.66 0.25 -4.01
C LEU A 157 -13.46 0.01 -5.51
N TYR A 158 -14.46 -0.53 -6.22
CA TYR A 158 -14.30 -0.91 -7.63
C TYR A 158 -14.21 0.33 -8.52
N GLN A 159 -15.07 1.31 -8.28
CA GLN A 159 -15.02 2.60 -8.98
C GLN A 159 -13.76 3.38 -8.62
N ALA A 160 -13.32 3.33 -7.36
CA ALA A 160 -12.07 3.97 -6.97
C ALA A 160 -10.87 3.38 -7.72
N ILE A 161 -10.77 2.05 -7.81
CA ILE A 161 -9.72 1.37 -8.58
C ILE A 161 -9.79 1.74 -10.06
N LEU A 162 -10.96 1.64 -10.69
CA LEU A 162 -11.13 1.95 -12.11
C LEU A 162 -10.77 3.40 -12.42
N SER A 163 -11.11 4.32 -11.51
CA SER A 163 -10.77 5.72 -11.68
C SER A 163 -9.27 5.97 -11.68
N TYR A 164 -8.46 5.10 -11.07
CA TYR A 164 -7.00 5.24 -11.12
C TYR A 164 -6.49 5.16 -12.57
N ASN A 165 -7.07 4.25 -13.35
CA ASN A 165 -6.73 4.08 -14.76
C ASN A 165 -7.50 5.04 -15.70
N GLN A 166 -8.81 5.20 -15.48
CA GLN A 166 -9.70 5.96 -16.37
C GLN A 166 -9.72 7.47 -16.08
N GLY A 167 -9.23 7.87 -14.90
CA GLY A 167 -9.26 9.25 -14.41
C GLY A 167 -10.41 9.54 -13.45
N LEU A 168 -10.19 10.51 -12.59
CA LEU A 168 -11.10 10.87 -11.49
C LEU A 168 -12.40 11.52 -12.00
N SER A 169 -12.45 12.06 -13.22
CA SER A 169 -13.62 12.78 -13.74
C SER A 169 -14.84 11.88 -13.94
N GLY A 170 -14.63 10.61 -14.29
CA GLY A 170 -15.71 9.65 -14.48
C GLY A 170 -15.16 8.26 -14.76
N VAL A 171 -15.85 7.26 -14.22
CA VAL A 171 -15.65 5.85 -14.58
C VAL A 171 -16.86 5.41 -15.39
N SER A 172 -16.65 4.52 -16.34
CA SER A 172 -17.76 3.99 -17.12
C SER A 172 -18.77 3.24 -16.24
N PRO A 173 -20.08 3.46 -16.39
CA PRO A 173 -21.11 2.68 -15.71
C PRO A 173 -21.34 1.30 -16.35
N ASP A 174 -20.74 1.05 -17.52
CA ASP A 174 -20.85 -0.22 -18.24
C ASP A 174 -20.20 -1.35 -17.43
N VAL A 175 -20.98 -2.40 -17.15
CA VAL A 175 -20.56 -3.54 -16.35
C VAL A 175 -19.34 -4.25 -16.96
N ASP A 176 -19.25 -4.34 -18.28
CA ASP A 176 -18.11 -4.99 -18.94
C ASP A 176 -16.85 -4.12 -18.82
N GLN A 177 -17.00 -2.81 -18.80
CA GLN A 177 -15.90 -1.87 -18.52
C GLN A 177 -15.57 -1.78 -17.03
N LEU A 178 -16.54 -2.05 -16.13
CA LEU A 178 -16.26 -2.24 -14.71
C LEU A 178 -15.39 -3.49 -14.52
N TYR A 179 -15.65 -4.55 -15.27
CA TYR A 179 -14.85 -5.77 -15.32
C TYR A 179 -13.63 -5.68 -16.25
N ASP A 180 -13.09 -4.48 -16.45
CA ASP A 180 -11.84 -4.30 -17.19
C ASP A 180 -10.69 -5.13 -16.56
N ASN A 181 -9.79 -5.57 -17.42
CA ASN A 181 -8.56 -6.28 -17.09
C ASN A 181 -7.78 -5.55 -15.97
N TYR A 182 -7.83 -4.21 -15.94
CA TYR A 182 -7.23 -3.43 -14.87
C TYR A 182 -7.85 -3.73 -13.49
N LEU A 183 -9.18 -3.66 -13.35
CA LEU A 183 -9.86 -3.94 -12.07
C LEU A 183 -9.53 -5.36 -11.59
N PHE A 184 -9.60 -6.36 -12.48
CA PHE A 184 -9.31 -7.74 -12.12
C PHE A 184 -7.87 -7.93 -11.63
N LYS A 185 -6.89 -7.30 -12.29
CA LYS A 185 -5.49 -7.34 -11.88
C LYS A 185 -5.30 -6.76 -10.48
N VAL A 186 -5.82 -5.56 -10.23
CA VAL A 186 -5.69 -4.88 -8.94
C VAL A 186 -6.40 -5.67 -7.84
N LEU A 187 -7.68 -6.04 -8.03
CA LEU A 187 -8.44 -6.78 -7.03
C LEU A 187 -7.84 -8.17 -6.76
N GLY A 188 -7.37 -8.86 -7.79
CA GLY A 188 -6.71 -10.15 -7.65
C GLY A 188 -5.47 -10.06 -6.77
N ARG A 189 -4.60 -9.08 -7.03
CA ARG A 189 -3.41 -8.79 -6.22
C ARG A 189 -3.76 -8.38 -4.80
N TYR A 190 -4.71 -7.45 -4.63
CA TYR A 190 -5.14 -6.98 -3.32
C TYR A 190 -5.71 -8.11 -2.45
N LYS A 191 -6.66 -8.89 -2.97
CA LYS A 191 -7.21 -10.07 -2.28
C LYS A 191 -6.14 -11.11 -1.98
N TYR A 192 -5.20 -11.30 -2.90
CA TYR A 192 -4.06 -12.19 -2.67
C TYR A 192 -3.24 -11.73 -1.45
N TYR A 193 -2.87 -10.45 -1.38
CA TYR A 193 -2.11 -9.90 -0.25
C TYR A 193 -2.85 -10.03 1.07
N GLN A 194 -4.14 -9.70 1.09
CA GLN A 194 -4.99 -9.88 2.28
C GLN A 194 -5.04 -11.34 2.74
N LYS A 195 -5.20 -12.29 1.80
CA LYS A 195 -5.20 -13.72 2.11
C LYS A 195 -3.87 -14.18 2.73
N ARG A 196 -2.74 -13.68 2.24
CA ARG A 196 -1.41 -14.01 2.80
C ARG A 196 -1.20 -13.43 4.19
N LEU A 197 -1.70 -12.23 4.45
CA LEU A 197 -1.70 -11.65 5.80
C LEU A 197 -2.56 -12.48 6.76
N ALA A 198 -3.78 -12.81 6.35
CA ALA A 198 -4.73 -13.56 7.16
C ALA A 198 -4.24 -14.98 7.50
N MET A 199 -3.67 -15.71 6.53
CA MET A 199 -3.08 -17.04 6.76
C MET A 199 -2.04 -17.02 7.88
N ARG A 200 -1.19 -15.99 7.94
CA ARG A 200 -0.19 -15.86 9.00
C ARG A 200 -0.85 -15.64 10.35
N ASN A 201 -1.81 -14.72 10.43
CA ASN A 201 -2.50 -14.44 11.70
C ASN A 201 -3.19 -15.70 12.24
N SER A 202 -3.78 -16.51 11.35
CA SER A 202 -4.34 -17.82 11.69
C SER A 202 -3.27 -18.83 12.13
N THR A 203 -2.15 -18.94 11.42
CA THR A 203 -1.04 -19.85 11.80
C THR A 203 -0.39 -19.42 13.11
N ALA A 204 -0.19 -18.13 13.36
CA ALA A 204 0.32 -17.59 14.61
C ALA A 204 -0.66 -17.89 15.76
N ALA A 205 -1.97 -17.66 15.55
CA ALA A 205 -2.99 -18.04 16.53
C ALA A 205 -3.03 -19.55 16.79
N THR A 206 -2.80 -20.38 15.76
CA THR A 206 -2.76 -21.84 15.86
C THR A 206 -1.50 -22.32 16.59
N ALA A 207 -0.35 -21.72 16.31
CA ALA A 207 0.90 -22.01 17.00
C ALA A 207 0.80 -21.63 18.48
N VAL A 208 0.25 -20.46 18.81
CA VAL A 208 0.00 -20.05 20.21
C VAL A 208 -0.94 -21.04 20.91
N LYS A 209 -2.03 -21.48 20.25
CA LYS A 209 -2.92 -22.52 20.80
C LYS A 209 -2.19 -23.85 21.02
N TYR A 210 -1.34 -24.28 20.08
CA TYR A 210 -0.55 -25.51 20.19
C TYR A 210 0.49 -25.43 21.31
N PHE A 211 1.20 -24.31 21.43
CA PHE A 211 2.16 -24.08 22.51
C PHE A 211 1.46 -24.04 23.87
N ASN A 212 0.33 -23.35 24.00
CA ASN A 212 -0.45 -23.34 25.25
C ASN A 212 -1.00 -24.74 25.59
N TYR A 213 -1.47 -25.50 24.60
CA TYR A 213 -1.88 -26.89 24.79
C TYR A 213 -0.70 -27.74 25.29
N LYS A 214 0.47 -27.66 24.66
CA LYS A 214 1.69 -28.36 25.07
C LYS A 214 2.14 -27.92 26.47
N PHE A 215 2.12 -26.63 26.78
CA PHE A 215 2.54 -26.08 28.06
C PHE A 215 1.64 -26.56 29.21
N ASN A 216 0.33 -26.66 28.97
CA ASN A 216 -0.65 -27.22 29.92
C ASN A 216 -0.62 -28.76 30.04
N GLN A 217 0.26 -29.45 29.32
CA GLN A 217 0.51 -30.89 29.49
C GLN A 217 1.75 -31.16 30.36
N PHE A 218 2.48 -30.11 30.76
CA PHE A 218 3.68 -30.19 31.59
C PHE A 218 3.49 -29.54 32.98
N TYR A 219 2.27 -29.14 33.32
CA TYR A 219 1.85 -28.70 34.66
C TYR A 219 0.55 -29.39 35.06
#